data_AF-A0A495KIL5-F1
#
_entry.id   AF-A0A495KIL5-F1
#
_cell.length_a   1.000
_cell.length_b   1.000
_cell.length_c   1.000
_cell.angle_alpha   90.00
_cell.angle_beta   90.00
_cell.angle_gamma   90.00
#
_symmetry.space_group_name_H-M   'P 1'
#
loop_
_entity.id
_entity.type
_entity.pdbx_description
1 polymer ?
#
loop_
_entity_poly.entity_id
_entity_poly.type
_entity_poly.pdbx_seq_one_letter_code
_entity_poly.pdbx_strand_id
1 'polypeptide(L)'
;MPGAKASNIETANRVFTIQGWIINGVQDYLILKQCQQQFLKSDGKPIGLRQAKNLLAKAYQAWHEEQVTDIDQKRTMRIAELKQDIRNMKDEYKGTPRGMAVVNQIKKEISKLEALYPAKKVIVQGDRDNPIILEDGFGPEKQARLDALIAKATGTQK
;
A
#
# COMPACT_ATOMS: atom_id res chain seq x y z
N MET A 1 -14.83 -17.82 43.38
CA MET A 1 -13.58 -17.03 43.40
C MET A 1 -13.80 -15.79 42.54
N PRO A 2 -13.60 -14.56 43.04
CA PRO A 2 -13.90 -13.37 42.25
C PRO A 2 -12.88 -13.20 41.12
N GLY A 3 -13.35 -13.38 39.88
CA GLY A 3 -12.76 -12.80 38.67
C GLY A 3 -11.42 -13.37 38.21
N ALA A 4 -11.33 -14.69 37.99
CA ALA A 4 -10.17 -15.26 37.32
C ALA A 4 -9.99 -14.65 35.91
N LYS A 5 -8.85 -13.98 35.68
CA LYS A 5 -8.50 -13.39 34.39
C LYS A 5 -8.37 -14.51 33.35
N ALA A 6 -8.80 -14.24 32.12
CA ALA A 6 -8.57 -15.14 30.99
C ALA A 6 -7.06 -15.39 30.83
N SER A 7 -6.69 -16.59 30.38
CA SER A 7 -5.28 -16.90 30.14
C SER A 7 -4.73 -16.03 29.00
N ASN A 8 -3.42 -15.83 28.97
CA ASN A 8 -2.77 -15.08 27.89
C ASN A 8 -3.02 -15.75 26.53
N ILE A 9 -3.00 -17.09 26.48
CA ILE A 9 -3.25 -17.89 25.28
C ILE A 9 -4.68 -17.69 24.78
N GLU A 10 -5.65 -17.76 25.69
CA GLU A 10 -7.06 -17.57 25.36
C GLU A 10 -7.33 -16.15 24.86
N THR A 11 -6.68 -15.15 25.46
CA THR A 11 -6.78 -13.76 25.02
C THR A 11 -6.21 -13.58 23.62
N ALA A 12 -5.07 -14.21 23.30
CA ALA A 12 -4.45 -14.15 21.98
C ALA A 12 -5.35 -14.79 20.90
N ASN A 13 -5.94 -15.96 21.17
CA ASN A 13 -6.86 -16.63 20.24
C ASN A 13 -8.11 -15.79 19.93
N ARG A 14 -8.65 -15.10 20.93
CA ARG A 14 -9.79 -14.18 20.73
C ARG A 14 -9.40 -12.98 19.87
N VAL A 15 -8.23 -12.39 20.14
CA VAL A 15 -7.69 -11.28 19.35
C VAL A 15 -7.50 -11.70 17.89
N PHE A 16 -6.94 -12.89 17.63
CA PHE A 16 -6.78 -13.44 16.28
C PHE A 16 -8.12 -13.63 15.55
N THR A 17 -9.13 -14.13 16.25
CA THR A 17 -10.48 -14.29 15.69
C THR A 17 -11.09 -12.94 15.31
N ILE A 18 -10.91 -11.92 16.17
CA ILE A 18 -11.37 -10.55 15.91
C ILE A 18 -10.62 -9.92 14.74
N GLN A 19 -9.30 -10.13 14.62
CA GLN A 19 -8.52 -9.70 13.45
C GLN A 19 -9.11 -10.29 12.16
N GLY A 20 -9.50 -11.56 12.16
CA GLY A 20 -10.20 -12.18 11.04
C GLY A 20 -11.48 -11.45 10.64
N TRP A 21 -12.28 -10.99 11.61
CA TRP A 21 -13.49 -10.19 11.33
C TRP A 21 -13.19 -8.80 10.79
N ILE A 22 -12.13 -8.15 11.30
CA ILE A 22 -11.66 -6.85 10.80
C ILE A 22 -11.23 -6.98 9.32
N ILE A 23 -10.46 -8.03 8.98
CA ILE A 23 -10.00 -8.29 7.61
C ILE A 23 -11.18 -8.57 6.68
N ASN A 24 -12.22 -9.26 7.17
CA ASN A 24 -13.45 -9.52 6.42
C ASN A 24 -14.37 -8.28 6.30
N GLY A 25 -13.99 -7.13 6.86
CA GLY A 25 -14.75 -5.89 6.76
C GLY A 25 -16.02 -5.85 7.59
N VAL A 26 -16.11 -6.65 8.66
CA VAL A 26 -17.26 -6.63 9.57
C VAL A 26 -17.26 -5.31 10.35
N GLN A 27 -18.41 -4.65 10.45
CA GLN A 27 -18.56 -3.41 11.21
C GLN A 27 -18.30 -3.62 12.71
N ASP A 28 -17.61 -2.67 13.36
CA ASP A 28 -17.23 -2.71 14.77
C ASP A 28 -18.37 -3.05 15.73
N TYR A 29 -19.55 -2.46 15.48
CA TYR A 29 -20.74 -2.73 16.30
C TYR A 29 -21.16 -4.20 16.26
N LEU A 30 -21.07 -4.85 15.10
CA LEU A 30 -21.38 -6.26 14.93
C LEU A 30 -20.30 -7.14 15.55
N ILE A 31 -19.03 -6.75 15.42
CA ILE A 31 -17.90 -7.42 16.09
C ILE A 31 -18.11 -7.43 17.61
N LEU A 32 -18.51 -6.30 18.20
CA LEU A 32 -18.78 -6.21 19.64
C LEU A 32 -19.92 -7.15 20.06
N LYS A 33 -20.99 -7.24 19.27
CA LYS A 33 -22.07 -8.20 19.54
C LYS A 33 -21.61 -9.64 19.43
N GLN A 34 -20.87 -9.98 18.38
CA GLN A 34 -20.33 -11.32 18.17
C GLN A 34 -19.36 -11.72 19.30
N CYS A 35 -18.52 -10.79 19.75
CA CYS A 35 -17.65 -10.97 20.91
C CYS A 35 -18.45 -11.35 22.17
N GLN A 36 -19.55 -10.65 22.44
CA GLN A 36 -20.40 -10.95 23.59
C GLN A 36 -21.11 -12.30 23.47
N GLN A 37 -21.47 -12.73 22.26
CA GLN A 37 -22.14 -14.00 22.03
C GLN A 37 -21.19 -15.20 22.09
N GLN A 38 -19.99 -15.08 21.49
CA GLN A 38 -19.06 -16.20 21.35
C GLN A 38 -18.09 -16.34 22.52
N PHE A 39 -17.65 -15.24 23.14
CA PHE A 39 -16.62 -15.33 24.16
C PHE A 39 -17.23 -15.37 25.56
N LEU A 40 -16.84 -16.43 26.29
CA LEU A 40 -17.23 -16.63 27.67
C LEU A 40 -16.11 -16.17 28.61
N LYS A 41 -16.40 -16.01 29.89
CA LYS A 41 -15.41 -15.86 30.96
C LYS A 41 -15.06 -17.24 31.50
N SER A 42 -14.03 -17.30 32.32
CA SER A 42 -13.69 -18.45 33.16
C SER A 42 -14.90 -18.98 33.95
N ASP A 43 -15.80 -18.08 34.38
CA ASP A 43 -17.04 -18.43 35.09
C ASP A 43 -18.19 -18.93 34.18
N GLY A 44 -17.93 -19.18 32.89
CA GLY A 44 -18.94 -19.63 31.91
C GLY A 44 -19.94 -18.55 31.47
N LYS A 45 -19.84 -17.32 31.99
CA LYS A 45 -20.71 -16.19 31.61
C LYS A 45 -20.18 -15.45 30.39
N PRO A 46 -21.04 -14.84 29.55
CA PRO A 46 -20.61 -13.98 28.44
C PRO A 46 -19.68 -12.83 28.87
N ILE A 47 -18.78 -12.41 27.98
CA ILE A 47 -17.96 -11.22 28.23
C ILE A 47 -18.79 -9.93 28.18
N GLY A 48 -18.39 -8.96 29.00
CA GLY A 48 -19.05 -7.65 29.02
C GLY A 48 -18.61 -6.75 27.86
N LEU A 49 -19.41 -5.71 27.57
CA LEU A 49 -19.11 -4.75 26.50
C LEU A 49 -17.73 -4.11 26.66
N ARG A 50 -17.33 -3.77 27.89
CA ARG A 50 -16.00 -3.21 28.20
C ARG A 50 -14.87 -4.16 27.79
N GLN A 51 -15.04 -5.46 28.02
CA GLN A 51 -14.04 -6.45 27.66
C GLN A 51 -13.98 -6.65 26.14
N ALA A 52 -15.12 -6.67 25.47
CA ALA A 52 -15.18 -6.72 24.01
C ALA A 52 -14.48 -5.52 23.36
N LYS A 53 -14.71 -4.30 23.86
CA LYS A 53 -14.00 -3.08 23.41
C LYS A 53 -12.48 -3.18 23.61
N ASN A 54 -12.04 -3.69 24.76
CA ASN A 54 -10.62 -3.88 25.02
C ASN A 54 -9.99 -4.92 24.08
N LEU A 55 -10.69 -6.01 23.77
CA LEU A 55 -10.22 -7.01 22.82
C LEU A 55 -10.15 -6.45 21.40
N LEU A 56 -11.14 -5.66 21.00
CA LEU A 56 -11.16 -4.97 19.71
C LEU A 56 -9.99 -3.99 19.56
N ALA A 57 -9.74 -3.17 20.58
CA ALA A 57 -8.60 -2.25 20.59
C ALA A 57 -7.26 -3.01 20.48
N LYS A 58 -7.11 -4.13 21.18
CA LYS A 58 -5.92 -5.00 21.06
C LYS A 58 -5.78 -5.61 19.67
N ALA A 59 -6.88 -5.99 19.03
CA ALA A 59 -6.87 -6.53 17.68
C ALA A 59 -6.44 -5.47 16.65
N TYR A 60 -6.92 -4.24 16.76
CA TYR A 60 -6.44 -3.13 15.92
C TYR A 60 -4.97 -2.82 16.15
N GLN A 61 -4.52 -2.79 17.41
CA GLN A 61 -3.12 -2.55 17.73
C GLN A 61 -2.23 -3.66 17.15
N ALA A 62 -2.56 -4.92 17.37
CA ALA A 62 -1.81 -6.05 16.83
C ALA A 62 -1.81 -6.05 15.29
N TRP A 63 -2.96 -5.79 14.66
CA TRP A 63 -3.05 -5.66 13.21
C TRP A 63 -2.22 -4.49 12.67
N HIS A 64 -2.19 -3.37 13.38
CA HIS A 64 -1.37 -2.22 13.00
C HIS A 64 0.13 -2.51 13.18
N GLU A 65 0.53 -3.14 14.28
CA GLU A 65 1.91 -3.56 14.52
C GLU A 65 2.37 -4.57 13.46
N GLU A 66 1.53 -5.55 13.08
CA GLU A 66 1.80 -6.46 11.96
C GLU A 66 1.97 -5.72 10.63
N GLN A 67 1.16 -4.70 10.35
CA GLN A 67 1.30 -3.89 9.14
C GLN A 67 2.56 -3.02 9.12
N VAL A 68 2.87 -2.37 10.25
CA VAL A 68 4.05 -1.50 10.37
C VAL A 68 5.34 -2.30 10.30
N THR A 69 5.32 -3.55 10.75
CA THR A 69 6.49 -4.45 10.73
C THR A 69 6.84 -4.97 9.32
N ASP A 70 6.04 -4.71 8.28
CA ASP A 70 6.17 -5.41 7.00
C ASP A 70 6.18 -4.51 5.75
N ILE A 71 6.75 -3.29 5.81
CA ILE A 71 7.13 -2.58 4.57
C ILE A 71 8.53 -2.99 4.15
N ASP A 72 9.47 -3.03 5.08
CA ASP A 72 10.85 -3.41 4.80
C ASP A 72 11.00 -4.91 4.54
N GLN A 73 10.20 -5.75 5.21
CA GLN A 73 10.10 -7.17 4.88
C GLN A 73 9.47 -7.38 3.49
N LYS A 74 8.33 -6.76 3.16
CA LYS A 74 7.80 -6.75 1.78
C LYS A 74 8.81 -6.27 0.73
N ARG A 75 9.58 -5.22 1.02
CA ARG A 75 10.65 -4.73 0.13
C ARG A 75 11.72 -5.80 -0.08
N THR A 76 12.21 -6.42 0.98
CA THR A 76 13.24 -7.47 0.87
C THR A 76 12.74 -8.71 0.14
N MET A 77 11.51 -9.15 0.41
CA MET A 77 10.87 -10.25 -0.34
C MET A 77 10.73 -9.92 -1.82
N ARG A 78 10.25 -8.71 -2.15
CA ARG A 78 10.10 -8.28 -3.54
C ARG A 78 11.45 -8.18 -4.28
N ILE A 79 12.49 -7.70 -3.60
CA ILE A 79 13.86 -7.69 -4.14
C ILE A 79 14.34 -9.12 -4.42
N ALA A 80 14.04 -10.07 -3.54
CA ALA A 80 14.41 -11.48 -3.72
C ALA A 80 13.69 -12.10 -4.93
N GLU A 81 12.39 -11.85 -5.10
CA GLU A 81 11.60 -12.28 -6.26
C GLU A 81 12.20 -11.73 -7.56
N LEU A 82 12.45 -10.42 -7.63
CA LEU A 82 13.02 -9.77 -8.81
C LEU A 82 14.42 -10.30 -9.15
N LYS A 83 15.23 -10.62 -8.13
CA LYS A 83 16.53 -11.29 -8.33
C LYS A 83 16.35 -12.72 -8.87
N GLN A 84 15.31 -13.43 -8.45
CA GLN A 84 14.98 -14.76 -8.94
C GLN A 84 14.47 -14.71 -10.39
N ASP A 85 13.68 -13.72 -10.76
CA ASP A 85 13.20 -13.53 -12.15
C ASP A 85 14.36 -13.34 -13.14
N ILE A 86 15.41 -12.63 -12.74
CA ILE A 86 16.64 -12.50 -13.54
C ILE A 86 17.31 -13.86 -13.74
N ARG A 87 17.36 -14.70 -12.70
CA ARG A 87 17.98 -16.05 -12.78
C ARG A 87 17.16 -17.01 -13.62
N ASN A 88 15.83 -16.95 -13.49
CA ASN A 88 14.87 -17.80 -14.18
C ASN A 88 14.66 -17.40 -15.66
N MET A 89 15.30 -16.34 -16.14
CA MET A 89 15.25 -15.94 -17.55
C MET A 89 15.74 -17.10 -18.44
N LYS A 90 14.99 -17.42 -19.50
CA LYS A 90 15.39 -18.48 -20.44
C LYS A 90 16.68 -18.08 -21.17
N ASP A 91 17.53 -19.05 -21.44
CA ASP A 91 18.85 -18.81 -22.05
C ASP A 91 18.75 -18.18 -23.44
N GLU A 92 17.67 -18.44 -24.18
CA GLU A 92 17.34 -17.81 -25.48
C GLU A 92 17.30 -16.27 -25.43
N TYR A 93 16.94 -15.70 -24.28
CA TYR A 93 16.84 -14.25 -24.10
C TYR A 93 18.02 -13.67 -23.34
N LYS A 94 18.83 -14.49 -22.67
CA LYS A 94 20.03 -14.03 -21.96
C LYS A 94 21.04 -13.48 -22.96
N GLY A 95 21.57 -12.29 -22.68
CA GLY A 95 22.54 -11.62 -23.55
C GLY A 95 21.94 -10.97 -24.82
N THR A 96 20.67 -11.21 -25.14
CA THR A 96 20.01 -10.49 -26.24
C THR A 96 19.71 -9.03 -25.83
N PRO A 97 19.64 -8.08 -26.77
CA PRO A 97 19.23 -6.70 -26.47
C PRO A 97 17.86 -6.62 -25.79
N ARG A 98 16.94 -7.51 -26.17
CA ARG A 98 15.60 -7.61 -25.57
C ARG A 98 15.66 -8.10 -24.13
N GLY A 99 16.42 -9.16 -23.84
CA GLY A 99 16.59 -9.65 -22.47
C GLY A 99 17.33 -8.67 -21.58
N MET A 100 18.37 -8.00 -22.10
CA MET A 100 19.10 -6.97 -21.36
C MET A 100 18.22 -5.76 -21.00
N ALA A 101 17.27 -5.38 -21.87
CA ALA A 101 16.30 -4.33 -21.55
C ALA A 101 15.42 -4.71 -20.34
N VAL A 102 14.93 -5.95 -20.30
CA VAL A 102 14.13 -6.47 -19.17
C VAL A 102 14.98 -6.53 -17.89
N VAL A 103 16.21 -7.04 -17.96
CA VAL A 103 17.13 -7.06 -16.81
C VAL A 103 17.38 -5.64 -16.29
N ASN A 104 17.59 -4.66 -17.17
CA ASN A 104 17.80 -3.27 -16.78
C ASN A 104 16.55 -2.65 -16.14
N GLN A 105 15.35 -3.01 -16.60
CA GLN A 105 14.10 -2.58 -15.98
C GLN A 105 13.95 -3.15 -14.56
N ILE A 106 14.20 -4.46 -14.39
CA ILE A 106 14.16 -5.11 -13.08
C ILE A 106 15.19 -4.50 -12.13
N LYS A 107 16.42 -4.25 -12.59
CA LYS A 107 17.46 -3.57 -11.79
C LYS A 107 17.04 -2.17 -11.34
N LYS A 108 16.41 -1.38 -12.21
CA LYS A 108 15.87 -0.07 -11.83
C LYS A 108 14.78 -0.19 -10.77
N GLU A 109 13.96 -1.23 -10.83
CA GLU A 109 12.92 -1.48 -9.84
C GLU A 109 13.51 -1.87 -8.48
N ILE A 110 14.53 -2.73 -8.47
CA ILE A 110 15.32 -3.05 -7.27
C ILE A 110 15.91 -1.77 -6.66
N SER A 111 16.54 -0.90 -7.46
CA SER A 111 17.12 0.35 -6.96
C SER A 111 16.09 1.32 -6.37
N LYS A 112 14.84 1.30 -6.86
CA LYS A 112 13.73 2.06 -6.27
C LYS A 112 13.30 1.49 -4.92
N LEU A 113 13.22 0.16 -4.81
CA LEU A 113 12.83 -0.55 -3.58
C LEU A 113 13.91 -0.45 -2.48
N GLU A 114 15.18 -0.45 -2.87
CA GLU A 114 16.32 -0.24 -1.97
C GLU A 114 16.52 1.23 -1.58
N ALA A 115 15.72 2.15 -2.13
CA ALA A 115 15.79 3.60 -1.91
C ALA A 115 17.20 4.22 -2.12
N LEU A 116 18.08 3.54 -2.85
CA LEU A 116 19.44 4.00 -3.20
C LEU A 116 19.42 5.36 -3.91
N TYR A 117 18.36 5.62 -4.67
CA TYR A 117 18.10 6.91 -5.28
C TYR A 117 16.78 7.45 -4.71
N PRO A 118 16.82 8.30 -3.66
CA PRO A 118 15.60 8.93 -3.16
C PRO A 118 14.95 9.69 -4.31
N ALA A 119 13.64 9.47 -4.48
CA ALA A 119 12.88 10.14 -5.54
C ALA A 119 13.09 11.64 -5.44
N LYS A 120 13.54 12.28 -6.53
CA LYS A 120 13.76 13.73 -6.55
C LYS A 120 12.45 14.43 -6.24
N LYS A 121 12.38 15.08 -5.06
CA LYS A 121 11.28 15.96 -4.71
C LYS A 121 11.50 17.28 -5.43
N VAL A 122 10.76 17.51 -6.52
CA VAL A 122 10.76 18.82 -7.18
C VAL A 122 9.83 19.72 -6.38
N ILE A 123 10.40 20.65 -5.63
CA ILE A 123 9.65 21.73 -4.98
C ILE A 123 9.58 22.86 -5.98
N VAL A 124 8.38 23.09 -6.50
CA VAL A 124 8.10 24.20 -7.40
C VAL A 124 7.87 25.44 -6.53
N GLN A 125 8.94 26.18 -6.24
CA GLN A 125 8.86 27.51 -5.61
C GLN A 125 8.83 28.56 -6.72
N GLY A 126 7.86 29.47 -6.67
CA GLY A 126 7.85 30.65 -7.54
C GLY A 126 9.01 31.54 -7.15
N ASP A 127 10.03 31.60 -8.01
CA ASP A 127 11.19 32.46 -7.82
C ASP A 127 10.77 33.92 -8.06
N ARG A 128 11.29 34.88 -7.29
CA ARG A 128 10.88 36.30 -7.42
C ARG A 128 11.28 36.89 -8.78
N ASP A 129 12.39 36.40 -9.32
CA ASP A 129 12.95 36.84 -10.61
C ASP A 129 12.40 36.01 -11.80
N ASN A 130 11.79 34.86 -11.54
CA ASN A 130 11.13 34.00 -12.55
C ASN A 130 9.82 33.42 -11.97
N PRO A 131 8.77 34.23 -11.82
CA PRO A 131 7.49 33.75 -11.32
C PRO A 131 6.89 32.74 -12.30
N ILE A 132 6.20 31.74 -11.74
CA ILE A 132 5.42 30.80 -12.55
C ILE A 132 4.16 31.54 -12.98
N ILE A 133 4.21 32.10 -14.18
CA ILE A 133 3.06 32.76 -14.80
C ILE A 133 2.09 31.65 -15.21
N LEU A 134 1.06 31.45 -14.39
CA LEU A 134 -0.13 30.69 -14.78
C LEU A 134 -0.94 31.60 -15.71
N GLU A 135 -0.59 31.63 -17.00
CA GLU A 135 -1.47 32.26 -17.98
C GLU A 135 -2.76 31.44 -18.05
N ASP A 136 -3.88 32.06 -17.68
CA ASP A 136 -5.23 31.53 -17.89
C ASP A 136 -5.56 31.55 -19.39
N GLY A 137 -4.89 30.68 -20.14
CA GLY A 137 -5.01 30.63 -21.59
C GLY A 137 -3.88 29.85 -22.25
N PHE A 138 -4.16 29.32 -23.44
CA PHE A 138 -3.10 28.90 -24.34
C PHE A 138 -2.36 30.17 -24.78
N GLY A 139 -1.12 30.40 -24.33
CA GLY A 139 -0.30 31.51 -24.86
C GLY A 139 -0.20 31.46 -26.40
N PRO A 140 0.23 32.55 -27.07
CA PRO A 140 0.17 32.70 -28.53
C PRO A 140 0.87 31.56 -29.29
N GLU A 141 1.97 31.03 -28.74
CA GLU A 141 2.68 29.87 -29.30
C GLU A 141 1.88 28.56 -29.19
N LYS A 142 1.17 28.37 -28.07
CA LYS A 142 0.37 27.15 -27.86
C LYS A 142 -0.95 27.20 -28.63
N GLN A 143 -1.51 28.39 -28.86
CA GLN A 143 -2.63 28.62 -29.79
C GLN A 143 -2.23 28.32 -31.23
N ALA A 144 -1.10 28.86 -31.71
CA ALA A 144 -0.59 28.53 -33.04
C ALA A 144 -0.35 27.02 -33.24
N ARG A 145 0.10 26.33 -32.17
CA ARG A 145 0.27 24.86 -32.18
C ARG A 145 -1.05 24.11 -32.15
N LEU A 146 -2.06 24.61 -31.44
CA LEU A 146 -3.43 24.08 -31.43
C LEU A 146 -4.07 24.24 -32.82
N ASP A 147 -3.96 25.42 -33.43
CA ASP A 147 -4.50 25.73 -34.76
C ASP A 147 -3.83 24.88 -35.84
N ALA A 148 -2.51 24.68 -35.75
CA ALA A 148 -1.79 23.77 -36.65
C ALA A 148 -2.21 22.30 -36.49
N LEU A 149 -2.58 21.87 -35.27
CA LEU A 149 -3.09 20.53 -35.01
C LEU A 149 -4.54 20.38 -35.51
N ILE A 150 -5.37 21.40 -35.33
CA ILE A 150 -6.74 21.45 -35.86
C ILE A 150 -6.72 21.42 -37.39
N ALA A 151 -5.89 22.24 -38.04
CA ALA A 151 -5.74 22.27 -39.50
C ALA A 151 -5.23 20.93 -40.08
N LYS A 152 -4.35 20.21 -39.36
CA LYS A 152 -3.93 18.84 -39.71
C LYS A 152 -5.05 17.82 -39.53
N ALA A 153 -5.90 17.99 -38.51
CA ALA A 153 -7.01 17.08 -38.22
C ALA A 153 -8.22 17.29 -39.15
N THR A 154 -8.45 18.53 -39.63
CA THR A 154 -9.58 18.87 -40.52
C THR A 154 -9.26 18.75 -42.01
N GLY A 155 -8.02 18.41 -42.38
CA GLY A 155 -7.72 17.89 -43.72
C GLY A 155 -7.84 18.88 -44.87
N THR A 156 -7.06 19.96 -44.86
CA THR A 156 -6.74 20.69 -46.11
C THR A 156 -5.50 20.07 -46.75
N GLN A 157 -5.64 18.85 -47.27
CA GLN A 157 -4.82 18.39 -48.38
C GLN A 157 -5.57 18.76 -49.66
N LYS A 158 -5.15 19.85 -50.30
CA LYS A 158 -5.24 20.05 -51.74
C LYS A 158 -3.89 20.54 -52.22
#